data_AF-A0A8I1DZY4-F1
#
_entry.id   AF-A0A8I1DZY4-F1
#
_cell.length_a   1.000
_cell.length_b   1.000
_cell.length_c   1.000
_cell.angle_alpha   90.00
_cell.angle_beta   90.00
_cell.angle_gamma   90.00
#
_symmetry.space_group_name_H-M   'P 1'
#
loop_
_entity.id
_entity.type
_entity.pdbx_description
1 polymer ?
#
loop_
_entity_poly.entity_id
_entity_poly.type
_entity_poly.pdbx_seq_one_letter_code
_entity_poly.pdbx_strand_id
1 'polypeptide(L)'
;MHRRQLLNLLLASPLFVLPFTVHATQIRNARLWRSDDKLRLVFDLSGPVQYKTFSLTAPERLIIDLSGAGLSGDFSQMVLKNSGITSIRSGHFGQNDTRIVLDLAAPMQLNSFVLPPQDGQGHRLVLDLTRATQAPRQIAAESAPLVASVDKAHPKRDIIVVVDPGHGGKDPGAIGSKGQREKDVVLSIAQLLAKRLKREKGFDVKLVRNDDFFVPLRKRVDIARRHKADMFISVHADAAPRLTASGASVYALSEGGATSATARFMAQRENGADLLGATTLLNLKDKDPMLAGVILDMSMNATIASSLQLGSSVLGSLQSITSLHQKRVEQAGFAVLKSPDVPSILVETGFISNARDAQRLVTARHQQAVADGLFEGLRNYFQKNPPINSYMGWVQDQKNARA
;
A
#
# COMPACT_ATOMS: atom_id res chain seq x y z
N MET A 1 45.23 -66.55 -12.42
CA MET A 1 44.06 -67.44 -12.55
C MET A 1 43.18 -67.29 -11.33
N HIS A 2 41.90 -66.97 -11.55
CA HIS A 2 40.73 -67.17 -10.65
C HIS A 2 40.67 -66.42 -9.31
N ARG A 3 39.54 -65.93 -8.80
CA ARG A 3 38.14 -65.81 -9.27
C ARG A 3 37.43 -64.93 -8.21
N ARG A 4 36.63 -63.96 -8.65
CA ARG A 4 35.26 -63.60 -8.19
C ARG A 4 34.92 -63.74 -6.69
N GLN A 5 34.49 -62.66 -6.05
CA GLN A 5 33.15 -62.49 -5.42
C GLN A 5 33.08 -61.24 -4.51
N LEU A 6 31.89 -60.60 -4.50
CA LEU A 6 31.37 -59.49 -3.67
C LEU A 6 31.00 -58.27 -4.54
N LEU A 7 30.01 -58.39 -5.43
CA LEU A 7 28.56 -58.47 -5.19
C LEU A 7 27.96 -57.13 -4.72
N ASN A 8 27.35 -56.46 -5.71
CA ASN A 8 26.42 -55.35 -5.64
C ASN A 8 25.53 -55.34 -4.38
N LEU A 9 25.65 -54.29 -3.57
CA LEU A 9 24.59 -53.84 -2.67
C LEU A 9 23.98 -52.57 -3.28
N LEU A 10 22.99 -52.79 -4.14
CA LEU A 10 22.01 -51.80 -4.55
C LEU A 10 21.21 -51.39 -3.31
N LEU A 11 21.46 -50.18 -2.81
CA LEU A 11 20.67 -49.52 -1.78
C LEU A 11 19.24 -49.26 -2.31
N ALA A 12 18.33 -50.20 -2.06
CA ALA A 12 16.90 -49.94 -2.09
C ALA A 12 16.55 -49.07 -0.87
N SER A 13 16.51 -47.75 -1.08
CA SER A 13 16.05 -46.80 -0.06
C SER A 13 14.51 -46.75 -0.12
N PRO A 14 13.79 -47.08 0.96
CA PRO A 14 12.34 -46.92 0.97
C PRO A 14 12.02 -45.41 1.01
N LEU A 15 11.31 -44.93 0.00
CA LEU A 15 10.76 -43.58 -0.02
C LEU A 15 9.67 -43.50 1.06
N PHE A 16 10.06 -43.11 2.28
CA PHE A 16 9.13 -42.79 3.36
C PHE A 16 8.36 -41.53 2.98
N VAL A 17 7.16 -41.69 2.42
CA VAL A 17 6.19 -40.59 2.30
C VAL A 17 5.62 -40.38 3.69
N LEU A 18 6.23 -39.46 4.45
CA LEU A 18 5.67 -39.03 5.73
C LEU A 18 4.31 -38.38 5.46
N PRO A 19 3.22 -38.81 6.14
CA PRO A 19 1.94 -38.15 6.03
C PRO A 19 2.06 -36.73 6.56
N PHE A 20 1.88 -35.72 5.71
CA PHE A 20 1.71 -34.34 6.14
C PHE A 20 0.37 -34.24 6.88
N THR A 21 0.41 -34.22 8.21
CA THR A 21 -0.75 -33.88 9.02
C THR A 21 -1.08 -32.41 8.78
N VAL A 22 -2.19 -32.15 8.09
CA VAL A 22 -2.73 -30.79 7.95
C VAL A 22 -3.36 -30.42 9.31
N HIS A 23 -2.59 -29.73 10.15
CA HIS A 23 -3.13 -29.19 11.40
C HIS A 23 -4.03 -27.99 11.11
N ALA A 24 -5.25 -28.00 11.64
CA ALA A 24 -6.15 -26.86 11.59
C ALA A 24 -5.51 -25.63 12.26
N THR A 25 -5.56 -24.48 11.58
CA THR A 25 -4.99 -23.23 12.08
C THR A 25 -5.64 -22.86 13.43
N GLN A 26 -4.85 -22.57 14.43
CA GLN A 26 -5.34 -22.19 15.76
C GLN A 26 -5.32 -20.68 15.93
N ILE A 27 -6.43 -20.13 16.41
CA ILE A 27 -6.55 -18.74 16.87
C ILE A 27 -6.12 -18.73 18.33
N ARG A 28 -4.89 -18.27 18.58
CA ARG A 28 -4.19 -18.43 19.86
C ARG A 28 -4.43 -17.28 20.83
N ASN A 29 -4.46 -16.07 20.31
CA ASN A 29 -4.58 -14.87 21.13
C ASN A 29 -5.26 -13.76 20.35
N ALA A 30 -5.77 -12.76 21.06
CA ALA A 30 -6.28 -11.53 20.50
C ALA A 30 -5.65 -10.35 21.22
N ARG A 31 -5.25 -9.34 20.44
CA ARG A 31 -4.58 -8.15 20.96
C ARG A 31 -5.28 -6.92 20.41
N LEU A 32 -5.55 -5.98 21.29
CA LEU A 32 -6.28 -4.76 20.99
C LEU A 32 -5.37 -3.55 21.21
N TRP A 33 -5.26 -2.70 20.20
CA TRP A 33 -4.56 -1.41 20.28
C TRP A 33 -5.48 -0.28 19.86
N ARG A 34 -5.31 0.86 20.52
CA ARG A 34 -6.10 2.07 20.27
C ARG A 34 -5.17 3.24 19.97
N SER A 35 -5.52 3.99 18.94
CA SER A 35 -5.07 5.35 18.65
C SER A 35 -6.32 6.23 18.47
N ASP A 36 -6.18 7.55 18.58
CA ASP A 36 -7.29 8.51 18.77
C ASP A 36 -8.59 8.21 17.97
N ASP A 37 -8.47 7.91 16.67
CA ASP A 37 -9.58 7.63 15.75
C ASP A 37 -9.63 6.18 15.22
N LYS A 38 -8.65 5.34 15.60
CA LYS A 38 -8.40 4.01 15.04
C LYS A 38 -8.27 2.95 16.12
N LEU A 39 -9.03 1.88 15.98
CA LEU A 39 -8.93 0.68 16.78
C LEU A 39 -8.38 -0.46 15.93
N ARG A 40 -7.31 -1.13 16.37
CA ARG A 40 -6.78 -2.33 15.72
C ARG A 40 -6.98 -3.54 16.63
N LEU A 41 -7.69 -4.54 16.13
CA LEU A 41 -7.80 -5.86 16.73
C LEU A 41 -6.98 -6.85 15.90
N VAL A 42 -6.06 -7.58 16.53
CA VAL A 42 -5.21 -8.58 15.87
C VAL A 42 -5.44 -9.93 16.51
N PHE A 43 -5.72 -10.93 15.70
CA PHE A 43 -5.74 -12.33 16.09
C PHE A 43 -4.42 -13.00 15.72
N ASP A 44 -3.76 -13.62 16.69
CA ASP A 44 -2.54 -14.39 16.49
C ASP A 44 -2.90 -15.82 16.09
N LEU A 45 -2.34 -16.29 14.98
CA LEU A 45 -2.69 -17.53 14.33
C LEU A 45 -1.48 -18.48 14.24
N SER A 46 -1.72 -19.79 14.35
CA SER A 46 -0.67 -20.80 14.17
C SER A 46 -0.31 -21.06 12.70
N GLY A 47 -1.11 -20.57 11.76
CA GLY A 47 -1.05 -20.92 10.35
C GLY A 47 -1.85 -19.93 9.49
N PRO A 48 -1.79 -20.06 8.15
CA PRO A 48 -2.59 -19.25 7.24
C PRO A 48 -4.08 -19.55 7.43
N VAL A 49 -4.92 -18.56 7.12
CA VAL A 49 -6.38 -18.68 7.23
C VAL A 49 -7.06 -17.94 6.09
N GLN A 50 -8.18 -18.48 5.62
CA GLN A 50 -9.13 -17.76 4.77
C GLN A 50 -10.24 -17.21 5.66
N TYR A 51 -10.71 -16.01 5.38
CA TYR A 51 -11.75 -15.39 6.20
C TYR A 51 -12.72 -14.55 5.37
N LYS A 52 -13.92 -14.36 5.91
CA LYS A 52 -14.95 -13.46 5.39
C LYS A 52 -15.40 -12.50 6.49
N THR A 53 -15.71 -11.27 6.11
CA THR A 53 -16.22 -10.25 7.04
C THR A 53 -17.50 -9.64 6.50
N PHE A 54 -18.44 -9.35 7.41
CA PHE A 54 -19.66 -8.61 7.10
C PHE A 54 -20.23 -7.99 8.38
N SER A 55 -21.00 -6.91 8.22
CA SER A 55 -21.62 -6.22 9.34
C SER A 55 -23.12 -6.49 9.40
N LEU A 56 -23.67 -6.56 10.61
CA LEU A 56 -25.12 -6.59 10.88
C LEU A 56 -25.51 -5.31 11.62
N THR A 57 -26.69 -4.78 11.32
CA THR A 57 -27.30 -3.66 12.04
C THR A 57 -28.39 -4.17 12.99
N ALA A 58 -28.67 -3.44 14.07
CA ALA A 58 -29.69 -3.79 15.09
C ALA A 58 -29.47 -5.15 15.82
N PRO A 59 -28.51 -5.25 16.76
CA PRO A 59 -27.45 -4.30 17.11
C PRO A 59 -26.28 -4.32 16.11
N GLU A 60 -25.45 -3.27 16.12
CA GLU A 60 -24.24 -3.15 15.31
C GLU A 60 -23.25 -4.27 15.66
N ARG A 61 -22.93 -5.10 14.68
CA ARG A 61 -22.05 -6.26 14.85
C ARG A 61 -21.13 -6.39 13.65
N LEU A 62 -19.85 -6.66 13.90
CA LEU A 62 -18.93 -7.14 12.88
C LEU A 62 -18.75 -8.65 13.06
N ILE A 63 -19.04 -9.40 12.00
CA ILE A 63 -18.88 -10.85 11.93
C ILE A 63 -17.61 -11.16 11.14
N ILE A 64 -16.81 -12.08 11.67
CA ILE A 64 -15.59 -12.59 11.06
C ILE A 64 -15.67 -14.11 11.07
N ASP A 65 -15.79 -14.70 9.88
CA ASP A 65 -15.81 -16.15 9.69
C ASP A 65 -14.43 -16.60 9.24
N LEU A 66 -13.78 -17.48 10.01
CA LEU A 66 -12.47 -18.02 9.71
C LEU A 66 -12.60 -19.50 9.31
N SER A 67 -12.25 -19.82 8.07
CA SER A 67 -12.39 -21.18 7.55
C SER A 67 -11.22 -22.10 7.91
N GLY A 68 -11.53 -23.30 8.38
CA GLY A 68 -10.53 -24.30 8.79
C GLY A 68 -9.68 -23.87 9.99
N ALA A 69 -10.23 -23.01 10.86
CA ALA A 69 -9.54 -22.48 12.02
C ALA A 69 -10.28 -22.80 13.32
N GLY A 70 -9.55 -23.33 14.30
CA GLY A 70 -10.04 -23.59 15.66
C GLY A 70 -9.66 -22.47 16.63
N LEU A 71 -10.46 -22.26 17.66
CA LEU A 71 -10.17 -21.33 18.74
C LEU A 71 -9.45 -22.06 19.89
N SER A 72 -8.24 -21.61 20.22
CA SER A 72 -7.50 -22.11 21.40
C SER A 72 -7.25 -21.04 22.46
N GLY A 73 -7.48 -19.76 22.13
CA GLY A 73 -7.35 -18.63 23.05
C GLY A 73 -8.67 -18.25 23.73
N ASP A 74 -8.57 -17.65 24.93
CA ASP A 74 -9.70 -17.02 25.61
C ASP A 74 -9.61 -15.49 25.50
N PHE A 75 -10.71 -14.87 25.06
CA PHE A 75 -10.83 -13.44 24.78
C PHE A 75 -11.65 -12.70 25.84
N SER A 76 -12.22 -13.42 26.81
CA SER A 76 -13.12 -12.87 27.83
C SER A 76 -12.45 -11.82 28.72
N GLN A 77 -11.13 -11.93 28.89
CA GLN A 77 -10.31 -11.06 29.75
C GLN A 77 -9.80 -9.78 29.04
N MET A 78 -10.11 -9.58 27.76
CA MET A 78 -9.62 -8.39 27.04
C MET A 78 -10.25 -7.09 27.59
N VAL A 79 -9.41 -6.06 27.75
CA VAL A 79 -9.86 -4.73 28.17
C VAL A 79 -10.45 -3.99 26.96
N LEU A 80 -11.79 -3.94 26.88
CA LEU A 80 -12.53 -3.31 25.77
C LEU A 80 -12.95 -1.86 26.03
N LYS A 81 -12.63 -1.28 27.20
CA LYS A 81 -13.03 0.08 27.57
C LYS A 81 -12.59 1.10 26.52
N ASN A 82 -13.49 1.99 26.12
CA ASN A 82 -13.26 3.06 25.15
C ASN A 82 -12.77 2.60 23.77
N SER A 83 -12.99 1.33 23.40
CA SER A 83 -12.62 0.79 22.09
C SER A 83 -13.69 1.01 21.02
N GLY A 84 -14.96 1.06 21.41
CA GLY A 84 -16.08 0.97 20.48
C GLY A 84 -16.56 -0.46 20.23
N ILE A 85 -15.84 -1.47 20.75
CA ILE A 85 -16.32 -2.85 20.87
C ILE A 85 -16.92 -3.02 22.28
N THR A 86 -18.15 -3.51 22.37
CA THR A 86 -18.83 -3.77 23.65
C THR A 86 -18.57 -5.19 24.14
N SER A 87 -18.49 -6.16 23.23
CA SER A 87 -18.19 -7.56 23.55
C SER A 87 -17.58 -8.27 22.35
N ILE A 88 -16.74 -9.26 22.65
CA ILE A 88 -16.18 -10.19 21.66
C ILE A 88 -16.70 -11.57 22.02
N ARG A 89 -17.39 -12.19 21.06
CA ARG A 89 -17.90 -13.55 21.17
C ARG A 89 -17.26 -14.40 20.10
N SER A 90 -17.05 -15.66 20.40
CA SER A 90 -16.46 -16.61 19.47
C SER A 90 -17.06 -17.99 19.66
N GLY A 91 -17.22 -18.74 18.58
CA GLY A 91 -17.78 -20.09 18.65
C GLY A 91 -17.56 -20.86 17.36
N HIS A 92 -17.76 -22.18 17.45
CA HIS A 92 -17.72 -23.06 16.29
C HIS A 92 -18.83 -22.68 15.31
N PHE A 93 -18.50 -22.69 14.02
CA PHE A 93 -19.42 -22.41 12.93
C PHE A 93 -19.12 -23.40 11.80
N GLY A 94 -20.13 -24.06 11.24
CA GLY A 94 -19.92 -25.07 10.20
C GLY A 94 -19.06 -26.27 10.65
N GLN A 95 -18.40 -26.92 9.69
CA GLN A 95 -17.72 -28.22 9.87
C GLN A 95 -16.25 -28.14 10.34
N ASN A 96 -15.65 -26.94 10.42
CA ASN A 96 -14.31 -26.70 10.98
C ASN A 96 -13.97 -25.18 11.04
N ASP A 97 -14.98 -24.32 11.08
CA ASP A 97 -14.78 -22.87 11.02
C ASP A 97 -15.04 -22.25 12.39
N THR A 98 -14.41 -21.10 12.64
CA THR A 98 -14.69 -20.29 13.83
C THR A 98 -15.34 -19.00 13.38
N ARG A 99 -16.47 -18.66 14.01
CA ARG A 99 -17.08 -17.34 13.90
C ARG A 99 -16.70 -16.50 15.09
N ILE A 100 -16.16 -15.32 14.84
CA ILE A 100 -15.94 -14.27 15.82
C ILE A 100 -16.96 -13.16 15.55
N VAL A 101 -17.59 -12.68 16.62
CA VAL A 101 -18.59 -11.60 16.60
C VAL A 101 -18.10 -10.49 17.51
N LEU A 102 -17.86 -9.32 16.94
CA LEU A 102 -17.63 -8.10 17.69
C LEU A 102 -18.96 -7.36 17.77
N ASP A 103 -19.51 -7.24 18.97
CA ASP A 103 -20.63 -6.33 19.21
C ASP A 103 -20.05 -4.91 19.32
N LEU A 104 -20.61 -3.96 18.57
CA LEU A 104 -20.07 -2.62 18.43
C LEU A 104 -21.00 -1.59 19.06
N ALA A 105 -20.41 -0.59 19.73
CA ALA A 105 -21.14 0.52 20.32
C ALA A 105 -21.68 1.50 19.27
N ALA A 106 -21.08 1.52 18.08
CA ALA A 106 -21.47 2.34 16.95
C ALA A 106 -21.03 1.67 15.64
N PRO A 107 -21.59 2.05 14.49
CA PRO A 107 -21.12 1.59 13.19
C PRO A 107 -19.62 1.92 12.99
N MET A 108 -18.84 0.96 12.52
CA MET A 108 -17.41 1.12 12.24
C MET A 108 -17.09 0.72 10.81
N GLN A 109 -16.20 1.47 10.15
CA GLN A 109 -15.60 1.06 8.89
C GLN A 109 -14.46 0.08 9.18
N LEU A 110 -14.46 -1.05 8.47
CA LEU A 110 -13.47 -2.11 8.59
C LEU A 110 -12.51 -2.09 7.41
N ASN A 111 -11.21 -2.13 7.71
CA ASN A 111 -10.17 -2.59 6.80
C ASN A 111 -9.49 -3.83 7.42
N SER A 112 -9.39 -4.94 6.68
CA SER A 112 -8.86 -6.20 7.23
C SER A 112 -7.89 -6.88 6.29
N PHE A 113 -6.87 -7.54 6.84
CA PHE A 113 -5.85 -8.26 6.08
C PHE A 113 -5.13 -9.32 6.92
N VAL A 114 -4.50 -10.30 6.27
CA VAL A 114 -3.68 -11.33 6.92
C VAL A 114 -2.21 -11.02 6.70
N LEU A 115 -1.40 -11.15 7.75
CA LEU A 115 0.05 -11.06 7.71
C LEU A 115 0.68 -12.47 7.81
N PRO A 116 1.66 -12.80 6.96
CA PRO A 116 2.47 -14.01 7.13
C PRO A 116 3.41 -13.88 8.35
N PRO A 117 4.06 -14.98 8.78
CA PRO A 117 5.03 -14.96 9.86
C PRO A 117 6.20 -14.03 9.52
N GLN A 118 6.57 -13.17 10.47
CA GLN A 118 7.66 -12.21 10.32
C GLN A 118 8.23 -11.85 11.71
N ASP A 119 9.56 -11.72 11.82
CA ASP A 119 10.28 -11.26 13.02
C ASP A 119 9.90 -12.02 14.31
N GLY A 120 9.82 -13.35 14.20
CA GLY A 120 9.46 -14.24 15.32
C GLY A 120 7.96 -14.25 15.67
N GLN A 121 7.14 -13.44 15.02
CA GLN A 121 5.68 -13.47 15.16
C GLN A 121 5.06 -14.40 14.11
N GLY A 122 4.04 -15.16 14.53
CA GLY A 122 3.31 -16.07 13.65
C GLY A 122 2.39 -15.36 12.65
N HIS A 123 1.51 -16.14 12.01
CA HIS A 123 0.46 -15.59 11.15
C HIS A 123 -0.47 -14.69 11.98
N ARG A 124 -0.99 -13.63 11.38
CA ARG A 124 -1.87 -12.68 12.08
C ARG A 124 -3.04 -12.26 11.19
N LEU A 125 -4.26 -12.24 11.72
CA LEU A 125 -5.39 -11.57 11.09
C LEU A 125 -5.58 -10.20 11.76
N VAL A 126 -5.50 -9.13 10.97
CA VAL A 126 -5.58 -7.75 11.45
C VAL A 126 -6.89 -7.13 11.00
N LEU A 127 -7.58 -6.47 11.93
CA LEU A 127 -8.83 -5.73 11.72
C LEU A 127 -8.64 -4.30 12.21
N ASP A 128 -8.61 -3.35 11.26
CA ASP A 128 -8.61 -1.93 11.52
C ASP A 128 -10.03 -1.40 11.48
N LEU A 129 -10.48 -0.90 12.62
CA LEU A 129 -11.81 -0.36 12.84
C LEU A 129 -11.68 1.15 13.06
N THR A 130 -12.36 1.92 12.22
CA THR A 130 -12.53 3.36 12.42
C THR A 130 -14.00 3.63 12.66
N ARG A 131 -14.35 4.57 13.55
CA ARG A 131 -15.77 4.93 13.71
C ARG A 131 -16.28 5.44 12.37
N ALA A 132 -17.34 4.81 11.87
CA ALA A 132 -18.04 5.39 10.74
C ALA A 132 -18.72 6.65 11.28
N THR A 133 -18.31 7.82 10.81
CA THR A 133 -19.10 9.04 10.98
C THR A 133 -20.38 8.85 10.17
N GLN A 134 -21.40 8.24 10.77
CA GLN A 134 -22.73 8.21 10.17
C GLN A 134 -23.41 9.56 10.44
N ALA A 135 -24.05 10.07 9.38
CA ALA A 135 -24.99 11.18 9.41
C ALA A 135 -26.04 10.99 10.53
N PRO A 136 -26.58 12.08 11.11
CA PRO A 136 -27.45 11.98 12.26
C PRO A 136 -28.75 11.27 11.90
N ARG A 137 -28.97 10.08 12.46
CA ARG A 137 -30.32 9.51 12.57
C ARG A 137 -31.11 10.39 13.54
N GLN A 138 -32.20 10.96 13.05
CA GLN A 138 -33.24 11.59 13.86
C GLN A 138 -33.65 10.63 14.98
N ILE A 139 -33.35 11.01 16.22
CA ILE A 139 -34.10 10.58 17.39
C ILE A 139 -34.74 11.85 17.93
N ALA A 140 -36.05 11.78 18.13
CA ALA A 140 -36.88 12.85 18.64
C ALA A 140 -36.25 13.49 19.89
N ALA A 141 -36.35 14.81 19.93
CA ALA A 141 -35.79 15.65 20.97
C ALA A 141 -36.36 15.29 22.37
N GLU A 142 -35.46 15.05 23.31
CA GLU A 142 -35.66 15.49 24.68
C GLU A 142 -34.46 16.37 25.07
N SER A 143 -34.79 17.58 25.48
CA SER A 143 -33.94 18.78 25.55
C SER A 143 -33.06 18.84 26.80
N ALA A 144 -31.76 19.07 26.64
CA ALA A 144 -30.87 19.71 27.62
C ALA A 144 -29.61 20.26 26.90
N PRO A 145 -28.93 21.29 27.43
CA PRO A 145 -28.83 22.62 26.84
C PRO A 145 -27.68 22.81 25.84
N LEU A 146 -27.93 23.76 24.93
CA LEU A 146 -27.01 24.34 23.94
C LEU A 146 -25.68 24.79 24.56
N VAL A 147 -24.64 23.98 24.42
CA VAL A 147 -23.27 24.49 24.29
C VAL A 147 -23.01 24.69 22.81
N ALA A 148 -22.86 25.96 22.44
CA ALA A 148 -22.74 26.46 21.08
C ALA A 148 -21.85 25.57 20.18
N SER A 149 -22.46 25.03 19.13
CA SER A 149 -21.76 24.54 17.96
C SER A 149 -20.98 25.71 17.36
N VAL A 150 -19.66 25.73 17.58
CA VAL A 150 -18.78 26.44 16.66
C VAL A 150 -18.81 25.63 15.37
N ASP A 151 -19.61 26.10 14.41
CA ASP A 151 -19.55 25.70 13.01
C ASP A 151 -18.11 25.86 12.52
N LYS A 152 -17.29 24.82 12.67
CA LYS A 152 -16.02 24.76 11.95
C LYS A 152 -16.38 24.49 10.49
N ALA A 153 -16.44 25.57 9.70
CA ALA A 153 -16.57 25.50 8.26
C ALA A 153 -15.59 24.46 7.71
N HIS A 154 -16.10 23.55 6.87
CA HIS A 154 -15.30 22.50 6.27
C HIS A 154 -14.07 23.12 5.56
N PRO A 155 -12.83 22.68 5.85
CA PRO A 155 -11.62 23.37 5.35
C PRO A 155 -11.53 23.43 3.82
N LYS A 156 -12.09 22.42 3.13
CA LYS A 156 -12.15 22.33 1.65
C LYS A 156 -10.78 22.53 1.01
N ARG A 157 -9.71 22.10 1.68
CA ARG A 157 -8.35 22.25 1.14
C ARG A 157 -8.16 21.40 -0.11
N ASP A 158 -7.19 21.75 -0.92
CA ASP A 158 -6.78 20.90 -2.03
C ASP A 158 -6.06 19.64 -1.54
N ILE A 159 -6.18 18.58 -2.33
CA ILE A 159 -5.40 17.34 -2.20
C ILE A 159 -4.01 17.63 -2.77
N ILE A 160 -2.98 17.46 -1.95
CA ILE A 160 -1.60 17.77 -2.33
C ILE A 160 -0.94 16.51 -2.89
N VAL A 161 -0.67 16.50 -4.19
CA VAL A 161 0.08 15.44 -4.87
C VAL A 161 1.52 15.89 -5.08
N VAL A 162 2.48 15.10 -4.61
CA VAL A 162 3.89 15.33 -4.92
C VAL A 162 4.30 14.38 -6.03
N VAL A 163 4.71 14.96 -7.16
CA VAL A 163 5.16 14.23 -8.35
C VAL A 163 6.67 14.28 -8.40
N ASP A 164 7.30 13.11 -8.48
CA ASP A 164 8.73 12.94 -8.55
C ASP A 164 9.17 12.41 -9.91
N PRO A 165 9.73 13.25 -10.80
CA PRO A 165 10.41 12.76 -11.98
C PRO A 165 11.74 12.11 -11.57
N GLY A 166 11.86 10.79 -11.81
CA GLY A 166 13.05 9.99 -11.50
C GLY A 166 14.36 10.57 -12.06
N HIS A 167 15.50 10.23 -11.44
CA HIS A 167 16.85 10.64 -11.90
C HIS A 167 17.04 12.17 -11.98
N GLY A 168 17.90 12.65 -12.86
CA GLY A 168 18.15 14.08 -13.13
C GLY A 168 19.61 14.50 -12.98
N GLY A 169 19.99 15.55 -13.69
CA GLY A 169 21.35 16.07 -13.73
C GLY A 169 22.33 15.00 -14.21
N LYS A 170 23.28 14.66 -13.34
CA LYS A 170 24.33 13.65 -13.58
C LYS A 170 23.82 12.22 -13.69
N ASP A 171 22.63 11.93 -13.19
CA ASP A 171 22.00 10.63 -13.32
C ASP A 171 21.05 10.66 -14.54
N PRO A 172 21.42 10.05 -15.67
CA PRO A 172 20.55 10.01 -16.85
C PRO A 172 19.39 9.02 -16.70
N GLY A 173 19.42 8.15 -15.69
CA GLY A 173 18.61 6.94 -15.63
C GLY A 173 18.95 5.98 -16.77
N ALA A 174 17.97 5.17 -17.14
CA ALA A 174 18.07 4.27 -18.28
C ALA A 174 18.32 5.01 -19.61
N ILE A 175 19.16 4.44 -20.47
CA ILE A 175 19.46 4.97 -21.80
C ILE A 175 18.94 4.00 -22.87
N GLY A 176 18.06 4.50 -23.73
CA GLY A 176 17.52 3.76 -24.86
C GLY A 176 18.54 3.56 -25.99
N SER A 177 18.25 2.63 -26.90
CA SER A 177 19.19 2.25 -27.98
C SER A 177 19.55 3.36 -28.96
N LYS A 178 18.80 4.48 -28.99
CA LYS A 178 19.11 5.66 -29.80
C LYS A 178 19.54 6.86 -28.95
N GLY A 179 19.94 6.64 -27.70
CA GLY A 179 20.40 7.69 -26.79
C GLY A 179 19.28 8.46 -26.08
N GLN A 180 18.03 7.98 -26.13
CA GLN A 180 16.96 8.54 -25.32
C GLN A 180 17.30 8.36 -23.84
N ARG A 181 17.13 9.39 -23.02
CA ARG A 181 17.44 9.33 -21.58
C ARG A 181 16.14 9.33 -20.79
N GLU A 182 16.04 8.43 -19.83
CA GLU A 182 14.90 8.32 -18.94
C GLU A 182 14.60 9.64 -18.24
N LYS A 183 15.62 10.32 -17.70
CA LYS A 183 15.45 11.59 -16.96
C LYS A 183 14.70 12.67 -17.73
N ASP A 184 14.80 12.69 -19.07
CA ASP A 184 14.17 13.67 -19.95
C ASP A 184 12.69 13.31 -20.21
N VAL A 185 12.44 12.02 -20.45
CA VAL A 185 11.10 11.45 -20.65
C VAL A 185 10.25 11.66 -19.40
N VAL A 186 10.77 11.26 -18.24
CA VAL A 186 10.01 11.28 -16.98
C VAL A 186 9.76 12.71 -16.50
N LEU A 187 10.70 13.64 -16.74
CA LEU A 187 10.48 15.07 -16.47
C LEU A 187 9.33 15.62 -17.33
N SER A 188 9.32 15.31 -18.62
CA SER A 188 8.26 15.75 -19.53
C SER A 188 6.89 15.23 -19.11
N ILE A 189 6.79 13.92 -18.79
CA ILE A 189 5.54 13.31 -18.31
C ILE A 189 5.08 13.94 -16.98
N ALA A 190 6.00 14.13 -16.03
CA ALA A 190 5.71 14.72 -14.72
C ALA A 190 5.21 16.18 -14.84
N GLN A 191 5.79 16.98 -15.74
CA GLN A 191 5.33 18.35 -16.01
C GLN A 191 3.94 18.38 -16.64
N LEU A 192 3.64 17.46 -17.55
CA LEU A 192 2.30 17.31 -18.14
C LEU A 192 1.27 16.89 -17.08
N LEU A 193 1.61 15.92 -16.23
CA LEU A 193 0.77 15.49 -15.10
C LEU A 193 0.52 16.66 -14.13
N ALA A 194 1.57 17.40 -13.76
CA ALA A 194 1.44 18.57 -12.90
C ALA A 194 0.53 19.65 -13.53
N LYS A 195 0.65 19.91 -14.84
CA LYS A 195 -0.25 20.83 -15.55
C LYS A 195 -1.69 20.33 -15.57
N ARG A 196 -1.93 19.02 -15.65
CA ARG A 196 -3.28 18.43 -15.59
C ARG A 196 -3.88 18.53 -14.18
N LEU A 197 -3.10 18.23 -13.14
CA LEU A 197 -3.51 18.35 -11.73
C LEU A 197 -3.85 19.81 -11.36
N LYS A 198 -3.00 20.78 -11.72
CA LYS A 198 -3.25 22.22 -11.42
C LYS A 198 -4.55 22.77 -12.02
N ARG A 199 -5.06 22.16 -13.09
CA ARG A 199 -6.31 22.57 -13.75
C ARG A 199 -7.55 21.96 -13.09
N GLU A 200 -7.37 20.93 -12.26
CA GLU A 200 -8.47 20.24 -11.60
C GLU A 200 -8.75 20.89 -10.25
N LYS A 201 -10.00 21.29 -10.01
CA LYS A 201 -10.41 21.85 -8.73
C LYS A 201 -10.33 20.79 -7.63
N GLY A 202 -9.74 21.16 -6.49
CA GLY A 202 -9.54 20.23 -5.38
C GLY A 202 -8.18 19.54 -5.37
N PHE A 203 -7.27 19.90 -6.29
CA PHE A 203 -5.89 19.41 -6.33
C PHE A 203 -4.88 20.55 -6.31
N ASP A 204 -3.79 20.33 -5.58
CA ASP A 204 -2.53 21.07 -5.68
C ASP A 204 -1.41 20.07 -5.98
N VAL A 205 -0.36 20.53 -6.64
CA VAL A 205 0.75 19.67 -7.04
C VAL A 205 2.08 20.35 -6.80
N LYS A 206 3.04 19.58 -6.27
CA LYS A 206 4.44 19.98 -6.15
C LYS A 206 5.32 18.98 -6.91
N LEU A 207 6.31 19.48 -7.62
CA LEU A 207 7.30 18.65 -8.29
C LEU A 207 8.55 18.55 -7.41
N VAL A 208 9.13 17.36 -7.28
CA VAL A 208 10.43 17.16 -6.63
C VAL A 208 11.54 17.93 -7.36
N ARG A 209 11.49 17.90 -8.69
CA ARG A 209 12.30 18.72 -9.59
C ARG A 209 11.46 19.16 -10.78
N ASN A 210 11.71 20.37 -11.27
CA ASN A 210 11.05 20.91 -12.48
C ASN A 210 12.06 21.23 -13.59
N ASP A 211 13.31 20.80 -13.42
CA ASP A 211 14.40 21.00 -14.38
C ASP A 211 15.40 19.83 -14.25
N ASP A 212 16.46 19.84 -15.06
CA ASP A 212 17.48 18.80 -15.13
C ASP A 212 18.54 18.94 -14.03
N PHE A 213 18.16 18.67 -12.78
CA PHE A 213 19.08 18.57 -11.65
C PHE A 213 18.84 17.30 -10.82
N PHE A 214 19.91 16.83 -10.18
CA PHE A 214 19.87 15.63 -9.35
C PHE A 214 19.27 15.92 -7.97
N VAL A 215 18.38 15.04 -7.49
CA VAL A 215 17.85 15.07 -6.11
C VAL A 215 18.09 13.69 -5.48
N PRO A 216 18.80 13.60 -4.33
CA PRO A 216 19.01 12.32 -3.64
C PRO A 216 17.69 11.70 -3.18
N LEU A 217 17.57 10.36 -3.24
CA LEU A 217 16.31 9.65 -2.98
C LEU A 217 15.66 10.03 -1.65
N ARG A 218 16.45 10.13 -0.57
CA ARG A 218 15.93 10.53 0.74
C ARG A 218 15.34 11.94 0.74
N LYS A 219 15.98 12.87 0.04
CA LYS A 219 15.50 14.26 -0.08
C LYS A 219 14.18 14.34 -0.85
N ARG A 220 13.93 13.42 -1.79
CA ARG A 220 12.64 13.32 -2.51
C ARG A 220 11.50 12.97 -1.55
N VAL A 221 11.72 11.98 -0.68
CA VAL A 221 10.79 11.63 0.41
C VAL A 221 10.57 12.83 1.34
N ASP A 222 11.63 13.52 1.74
CA ASP A 222 11.51 14.67 2.64
C ASP A 222 10.76 15.85 2.01
N ILE A 223 10.84 16.05 0.69
CA ILE A 223 10.00 17.03 -0.04
C ILE A 223 8.53 16.67 0.14
N ALA A 224 8.16 15.39 -0.07
CA ALA A 224 6.78 14.94 0.05
C ALA A 224 6.20 15.20 1.45
N ARG A 225 6.97 14.82 2.47
CA ARG A 225 6.59 14.99 3.88
C ARG A 225 6.49 16.46 4.29
N ARG A 226 7.45 17.30 3.87
CA ARG A 226 7.44 18.75 4.17
C ARG A 226 6.22 19.46 3.58
N HIS A 227 5.77 19.03 2.40
CA HIS A 227 4.55 19.55 1.80
C HIS A 227 3.26 18.93 2.36
N LYS A 228 3.35 18.01 3.33
CA LYS A 228 2.21 17.26 3.88
C LYS A 228 1.36 16.65 2.76
N ALA A 229 2.03 16.03 1.80
CA ALA A 229 1.39 15.46 0.64
C ALA A 229 0.38 14.39 1.05
N ASP A 230 -0.79 14.39 0.43
CA ASP A 230 -1.76 13.30 0.54
C ASP A 230 -1.30 12.08 -0.27
N MET A 231 -0.39 12.29 -1.22
CA MET A 231 0.26 11.25 -1.99
C MET A 231 1.61 11.69 -2.58
N PHE A 232 2.52 10.73 -2.72
CA PHE A 232 3.72 10.79 -3.54
C PHE A 232 3.67 9.82 -4.75
N ILE A 233 4.00 10.29 -5.95
CA ILE A 233 4.14 9.46 -7.17
C ILE A 233 5.52 9.67 -7.80
N SER A 234 6.33 8.60 -7.86
CA SER A 234 7.59 8.58 -8.61
C SER A 234 7.36 8.09 -10.04
N VAL A 235 7.76 8.88 -11.03
CA VAL A 235 7.59 8.57 -12.46
C VAL A 235 8.93 8.13 -13.04
N HIS A 236 8.95 6.92 -13.60
CA HIS A 236 10.11 6.25 -14.18
C HIS A 236 9.79 5.71 -15.58
N ALA A 237 10.83 5.40 -16.33
CA ALA A 237 10.78 4.74 -17.64
C ALA A 237 12.01 3.84 -17.79
N ASP A 238 12.18 2.95 -16.82
CA ASP A 238 13.43 2.25 -16.52
C ASP A 238 13.78 1.19 -17.60
N ALA A 239 14.79 0.36 -17.35
CA ALA A 239 15.19 -0.73 -18.24
C ALA A 239 15.20 -2.08 -17.52
N ALA A 240 14.54 -3.07 -18.12
CA ALA A 240 14.59 -4.43 -17.62
C ALA A 240 15.85 -5.17 -18.11
N PRO A 241 16.28 -6.25 -17.43
CA PRO A 241 17.37 -7.12 -17.89
C PRO A 241 17.12 -7.72 -19.28
N ARG A 242 15.84 -7.95 -19.64
CA ARG A 242 15.44 -8.44 -20.95
C ARG A 242 14.91 -7.28 -21.78
N LEU A 243 15.53 -7.04 -22.95
CA LEU A 243 15.11 -6.00 -23.89
C LEU A 243 13.68 -6.19 -24.44
N THR A 244 13.11 -7.39 -24.27
CA THR A 244 11.73 -7.72 -24.66
C THR A 244 10.68 -7.30 -23.64
N ALA A 245 11.07 -6.96 -22.40
CA ALA A 245 10.14 -6.43 -21.41
C ALA A 245 9.58 -5.09 -21.93
N SER A 246 8.26 -4.93 -21.86
CA SER A 246 7.57 -3.74 -22.35
C SER A 246 6.29 -3.51 -21.56
N GLY A 247 5.79 -2.30 -21.62
CA GLY A 247 4.55 -1.90 -20.96
C GLY A 247 4.73 -1.32 -19.57
N ALA A 248 3.66 -0.73 -19.05
CA ALA A 248 3.68 -0.04 -17.78
C ALA A 248 3.64 -1.01 -16.59
N SER A 249 4.23 -0.60 -15.48
CA SER A 249 4.14 -1.28 -14.17
C SER A 249 3.93 -0.25 -13.07
N VAL A 250 3.32 -0.67 -11.97
CA VAL A 250 3.22 0.15 -10.75
C VAL A 250 3.75 -0.65 -9.58
N TYR A 251 4.54 0.01 -8.75
CA TYR A 251 5.16 -0.55 -7.56
C TYR A 251 4.77 0.23 -6.31
N ALA A 252 4.64 -0.48 -5.19
CA ALA A 252 4.53 0.08 -3.85
C ALA A 252 5.66 -0.45 -2.95
N LEU A 253 5.83 0.15 -1.78
CA LEU A 253 6.83 -0.31 -0.81
C LEU A 253 6.51 -1.71 -0.28
N SER A 254 7.54 -2.54 -0.12
CA SER A 254 7.51 -3.71 0.77
C SER A 254 8.73 -3.70 1.69
N GLU A 255 8.48 -3.97 2.97
CA GLU A 255 9.52 -4.17 3.99
C GLU A 255 9.89 -5.65 4.15
N GLY A 256 8.98 -6.57 3.80
CA GLY A 256 9.14 -8.02 3.93
C GLY A 256 9.71 -8.73 2.70
N GLY A 257 10.22 -7.99 1.72
CA GLY A 257 10.82 -8.53 0.49
C GLY A 257 9.97 -8.31 -0.76
N ALA A 258 10.60 -8.51 -1.93
CA ALA A 258 9.98 -8.21 -3.21
C ALA A 258 8.97 -9.30 -3.65
N THR A 259 7.85 -8.88 -4.26
CA THR A 259 6.80 -9.79 -4.78
C THR A 259 7.25 -10.60 -5.99
N SER A 260 8.30 -10.16 -6.69
CA SER A 260 8.90 -10.88 -7.82
C SER A 260 10.39 -10.60 -7.92
N ALA A 261 11.11 -11.46 -8.65
CA ALA A 261 12.52 -11.23 -8.99
C ALA A 261 12.70 -9.93 -9.80
N THR A 262 11.75 -9.63 -10.70
CA THR A 262 11.71 -8.36 -11.43
C THR A 262 11.58 -7.18 -10.47
N ALA A 263 10.59 -7.18 -9.57
CA ALA A 263 10.43 -6.09 -8.59
C ALA A 263 11.68 -5.90 -7.72
N ARG A 264 12.35 -6.99 -7.33
CA ARG A 264 13.62 -6.93 -6.59
C ARG A 264 14.72 -6.25 -7.40
N PHE A 265 14.87 -6.65 -8.67
CA PHE A 265 15.88 -6.08 -9.57
C PHE A 265 15.65 -4.58 -9.77
N MET A 266 14.41 -4.17 -10.05
CA MET A 266 14.05 -2.75 -10.22
C MET A 266 14.40 -1.96 -8.96
N ALA A 267 13.99 -2.43 -7.78
CA ALA A 267 14.32 -1.73 -6.53
C ALA A 267 15.84 -1.62 -6.28
N GLN A 268 16.62 -2.65 -6.57
CA GLN A 268 18.08 -2.60 -6.42
C GLN A 268 18.71 -1.56 -7.35
N ARG A 269 18.23 -1.52 -8.59
CA ARG A 269 18.70 -0.57 -9.60
C ARG A 269 18.34 0.87 -9.22
N GLU A 270 17.08 1.13 -8.90
CA GLU A 270 16.61 2.47 -8.54
C GLU A 270 17.25 2.99 -7.25
N ASN A 271 17.50 2.11 -6.28
CA ASN A 271 18.25 2.48 -5.08
C ASN A 271 19.73 2.82 -5.36
N GLY A 272 20.28 2.37 -6.49
CA GLY A 272 21.64 2.66 -6.93
C GLY A 272 21.83 4.07 -7.51
N ALA A 273 20.75 4.80 -7.82
CA ALA A 273 20.81 6.16 -8.36
C ALA A 273 21.61 7.13 -7.48
N ASP A 274 21.51 7.00 -6.16
CA ASP A 274 22.28 7.82 -5.21
C ASP A 274 23.79 7.52 -5.25
N LEU A 275 24.20 6.29 -5.59
CA LEU A 275 25.62 5.91 -5.67
C LEU A 275 26.32 6.51 -6.88
N LEU A 276 25.62 6.59 -8.03
CA LEU A 276 26.09 7.32 -9.21
C LEU A 276 26.16 8.83 -8.94
N GLY A 277 25.37 9.30 -7.97
CA GLY A 277 25.43 10.66 -7.44
C GLY A 277 26.45 10.89 -6.34
N ALA A 278 27.14 9.87 -5.83
CA ALA A 278 28.02 10.00 -4.68
C ALA A 278 29.50 10.13 -5.10
N THR A 279 29.90 11.33 -5.55
CA THR A 279 31.29 11.80 -5.39
C THR A 279 31.44 12.63 -4.11
N THR A 280 30.40 12.73 -3.27
CA THR A 280 30.47 13.49 -2.02
C THR A 280 29.39 13.05 -1.04
N LEU A 281 29.79 12.87 0.22
CA LEU A 281 28.98 12.71 1.44
C LEU A 281 28.60 11.29 1.84
N LEU A 282 29.62 10.54 2.26
CA LEU A 282 29.50 9.63 3.39
C LEU A 282 29.31 10.45 4.67
N ASN A 283 28.17 10.28 5.34
CA ASN A 283 28.03 10.23 6.80
C ASN A 283 26.56 10.06 7.17
N LEU A 284 26.19 8.85 7.58
CA LEU A 284 24.96 8.60 8.34
C LEU A 284 25.37 7.96 9.65
N LYS A 285 25.54 8.80 10.66
CA LYS A 285 25.62 8.41 12.07
C LYS A 285 24.51 9.15 12.82
N ASP A 286 23.87 8.41 13.72
CA ASP A 286 22.91 8.84 14.76
C ASP A 286 21.44 9.00 14.28
N LYS A 287 20.40 8.43 14.91
CA LYS A 287 20.14 8.22 16.35
C LYS A 287 19.28 6.98 16.67
N ASP A 288 19.34 6.64 17.96
CA ASP A 288 18.75 5.58 18.81
C ASP A 288 17.44 4.85 18.42
N PRO A 289 17.32 3.52 18.70
CA PRO A 289 16.11 2.73 18.50
C PRO A 289 15.27 2.52 19.78
N MET A 290 14.09 1.93 19.61
CA MET A 290 13.20 1.40 20.66
C MET A 290 12.47 2.41 21.56
N LEU A 291 11.40 3.00 20.99
CA LEU A 291 10.10 3.27 21.64
C LEU A 291 9.08 3.86 20.63
N ALA A 292 9.52 4.19 19.41
CA ALA A 292 8.70 4.63 18.28
C ALA A 292 8.28 3.51 17.30
N GLY A 293 8.78 2.27 17.48
CA GLY A 293 8.66 1.18 16.49
C GLY A 293 7.22 0.82 16.13
N VAL A 294 6.34 0.60 17.12
CA VAL A 294 4.98 0.12 16.83
C VAL A 294 4.11 1.19 16.13
N ILE A 295 4.20 2.46 16.53
CA ILE A 295 3.43 3.56 15.89
C ILE A 295 3.98 3.84 14.48
N LEU A 296 5.31 3.80 14.31
CA LEU A 296 5.95 3.97 13.01
C LEU A 296 5.62 2.82 12.05
N ASP A 297 5.70 1.57 12.52
CA ASP A 297 5.39 0.36 11.74
C ASP A 297 3.89 0.28 11.40
N MET A 298 3.00 0.73 12.29
CA MET A 298 1.56 0.81 12.01
C MET A 298 1.24 1.88 10.96
N SER A 299 1.86 3.06 11.08
CA SER A 299 1.72 4.15 10.09
C SER A 299 2.25 3.69 8.72
N MET A 300 3.41 3.04 8.69
CA MET A 300 3.98 2.43 7.48
C MET A 300 3.01 1.44 6.83
N ASN A 301 2.47 0.48 7.58
CA ASN A 301 1.59 -0.54 7.01
C ASN A 301 0.28 0.04 6.44
N ALA A 302 -0.35 1.00 7.14
CA ALA A 302 -1.54 1.69 6.62
C ALA A 302 -1.22 2.51 5.36
N THR A 303 -0.05 3.14 5.34
CA THR A 303 0.46 3.87 4.18
C THR A 303 0.73 2.93 3.01
N ILE A 304 1.31 1.75 3.22
CA ILE A 304 1.53 0.72 2.20
C ILE A 304 0.19 0.22 1.65
N ALA A 305 -0.79 -0.07 2.50
CA ALA A 305 -2.12 -0.50 2.07
C ALA A 305 -2.81 0.54 1.19
N SER A 306 -2.75 1.82 1.59
CA SER A 306 -3.25 2.95 0.80
C SER A 306 -2.51 3.07 -0.54
N SER A 307 -1.19 2.88 -0.53
CA SER A 307 -0.34 2.88 -1.72
C SER A 307 -0.70 1.76 -2.70
N LEU A 308 -1.06 0.56 -2.21
CA LEU A 308 -1.49 -0.56 -3.05
C LEU A 308 -2.84 -0.32 -3.72
N GLN A 309 -3.81 0.21 -2.98
CA GLN A 309 -5.12 0.59 -3.54
C GLN A 309 -4.97 1.68 -4.60
N LEU A 310 -4.18 2.69 -4.28
CA LEU A 310 -3.89 3.78 -5.18
C LEU A 310 -3.16 3.30 -6.44
N GLY A 311 -2.10 2.52 -6.26
CA GLY A 311 -1.34 1.94 -7.35
C GLY A 311 -2.21 1.08 -8.27
N SER A 312 -3.20 0.38 -7.71
CA SER A 312 -4.16 -0.42 -8.50
C SER A 312 -5.07 0.46 -9.36
N SER A 313 -5.52 1.60 -8.83
CA SER A 313 -6.30 2.60 -9.57
C SER A 313 -5.49 3.20 -10.74
N VAL A 314 -4.23 3.55 -10.49
CA VAL A 314 -3.30 4.07 -11.50
C VAL A 314 -2.98 3.02 -12.56
N LEU A 315 -2.65 1.80 -12.16
CA LEU A 315 -2.34 0.69 -13.07
C LEU A 315 -3.52 0.38 -14.00
N GLY A 316 -4.74 0.32 -13.47
CA GLY A 316 -5.95 0.09 -14.26
C GLY A 316 -6.21 1.21 -15.28
N SER A 317 -5.90 2.46 -14.93
CA SER A 317 -6.06 3.59 -15.86
C SER A 317 -5.03 3.55 -16.99
N LEU A 318 -3.78 3.17 -16.69
CA LEU A 318 -2.70 3.02 -17.67
C LEU A 318 -2.92 1.86 -18.66
N GLN A 319 -3.70 0.84 -18.29
CA GLN A 319 -4.03 -0.28 -19.17
C GLN A 319 -4.72 0.16 -20.48
N SER A 320 -5.43 1.28 -20.45
CA SER A 320 -6.07 1.87 -21.64
C SER A 320 -5.10 2.59 -22.57
N ILE A 321 -3.88 2.89 -22.10
CA ILE A 321 -2.88 3.71 -22.79
C ILE A 321 -1.75 2.84 -23.36
N THR A 322 -1.34 1.81 -22.63
CA THR A 322 -0.27 0.88 -23.02
C THR A 322 -0.51 -0.50 -22.42
N SER A 323 0.20 -1.50 -22.95
CA SER A 323 0.21 -2.84 -22.34
C SER A 323 0.75 -2.76 -20.92
N LEU A 324 0.24 -3.60 -20.02
CA LEU A 324 0.80 -3.74 -18.68
C LEU A 324 1.88 -4.83 -18.69
N HIS A 325 3.06 -4.52 -18.17
CA HIS A 325 4.09 -5.53 -17.94
C HIS A 325 3.69 -6.46 -16.79
N GLN A 326 3.06 -5.89 -15.75
CA GLN A 326 2.47 -6.62 -14.64
C GLN A 326 0.99 -6.27 -14.50
N LYS A 327 0.14 -7.28 -14.34
CA LYS A 327 -1.32 -7.10 -14.22
C LYS A 327 -1.76 -6.61 -12.84
N ARG A 328 -0.85 -6.55 -11.88
CA ARG A 328 -1.06 -6.16 -10.49
C ARG A 328 0.05 -5.23 -10.03
N VAL A 329 -0.22 -4.48 -8.96
CA VAL A 329 0.80 -3.70 -8.28
C VAL A 329 1.81 -4.67 -7.66
N GLU A 330 3.08 -4.47 -7.97
CA GLU A 330 4.19 -5.22 -7.39
C GLU A 330 4.76 -4.45 -6.19
N GLN A 331 5.53 -5.11 -5.33
CA GLN A 331 6.18 -4.46 -4.20
C GLN A 331 7.63 -4.86 -4.09
N ALA A 332 8.46 -3.92 -3.63
CA ALA A 332 9.86 -4.14 -3.27
C ALA A 332 10.38 -2.99 -2.40
N GLY A 333 11.62 -3.10 -1.92
CA GLY A 333 12.24 -2.13 -1.01
C GLY A 333 12.77 -0.86 -1.69
N PHE A 334 11.95 -0.16 -2.46
CA PHE A 334 12.33 1.12 -3.09
C PHE A 334 12.54 2.21 -2.04
N ALA A 335 13.74 2.80 -1.99
CA ALA A 335 14.11 3.82 -1.01
C ALA A 335 13.27 5.09 -1.14
N VAL A 336 12.89 5.46 -2.37
CA VAL A 336 12.05 6.63 -2.67
C VAL A 336 10.61 6.47 -2.18
N LEU A 337 10.17 5.24 -1.87
CA LEU A 337 8.82 4.96 -1.37
C LEU A 337 8.77 4.81 0.16
N LYS A 338 9.90 4.98 0.86
CA LYS A 338 10.00 4.81 2.32
C LYS A 338 9.50 6.04 3.09
N SER A 339 8.21 6.34 2.97
CA SER A 339 7.51 7.33 3.80
C SER A 339 6.51 6.65 4.72
N PRO A 340 6.58 6.87 6.05
CA PRO A 340 5.66 6.24 6.99
C PRO A 340 4.24 6.85 6.97
N ASP A 341 4.09 8.05 6.44
CA ASP A 341 2.92 8.92 6.57
C ASP A 341 2.38 9.47 5.23
N VAL A 342 2.98 9.09 4.10
CA VAL A 342 2.58 9.54 2.76
C VAL A 342 2.42 8.34 1.83
N PRO A 343 1.20 8.02 1.36
CA PRO A 343 0.98 6.98 0.36
C PRO A 343 1.84 7.22 -0.88
N SER A 344 2.64 6.23 -1.25
CA SER A 344 3.74 6.38 -2.21
C SER A 344 3.74 5.24 -3.23
N ILE A 345 3.74 5.58 -4.53
CA ILE A 345 3.92 4.61 -5.61
C ILE A 345 5.08 5.01 -6.52
N LEU A 346 5.70 4.02 -7.16
CA LEU A 346 6.58 4.21 -8.30
C LEU A 346 5.89 3.67 -9.54
N VAL A 347 5.87 4.45 -10.61
CA VAL A 347 5.24 4.09 -11.88
C VAL A 347 6.30 3.98 -12.96
N GLU A 348 6.46 2.79 -13.50
CA GLU A 348 7.18 2.57 -14.74
C GLU A 348 6.22 2.81 -15.90
N THR A 349 6.46 3.88 -16.64
CA THR A 349 5.61 4.28 -17.78
C THR A 349 5.82 3.38 -19.01
N GLY A 350 6.94 2.67 -19.05
CA GLY A 350 7.37 1.70 -20.06
C GLY A 350 8.86 1.41 -19.87
N PHE A 351 9.42 0.50 -20.67
CA PHE A 351 10.84 0.16 -20.57
C PHE A 351 11.66 0.82 -21.68
N ILE A 352 12.49 1.81 -21.38
CA ILE A 352 13.29 2.49 -22.42
C ILE A 352 14.34 1.58 -23.08
N SER A 353 14.69 0.45 -22.45
CA SER A 353 15.52 -0.59 -23.09
C SER A 353 14.79 -1.33 -24.22
N ASN A 354 13.46 -1.30 -24.25
CA ASN A 354 12.68 -1.87 -25.32
C ASN A 354 12.51 -0.86 -26.46
N ALA A 355 12.90 -1.25 -27.67
CA ALA A 355 12.91 -0.34 -28.82
C ALA A 355 11.53 0.26 -29.17
N ARG A 356 10.43 -0.47 -28.92
CA ARG A 356 9.07 0.03 -29.20
C ARG A 356 8.60 0.99 -28.12
N ASP A 357 8.87 0.68 -26.85
CA ASP A 357 8.57 1.59 -25.74
C ASP A 357 9.40 2.86 -25.87
N ALA A 358 10.71 2.75 -26.10
CA ALA A 358 11.60 3.89 -26.30
C ALA A 358 11.13 4.86 -27.41
N GLN A 359 10.62 4.32 -28.52
CA GLN A 359 10.05 5.13 -29.60
C GLN A 359 8.76 5.84 -29.18
N ARG A 360 7.88 5.18 -28.41
CA ARG A 360 6.64 5.78 -27.95
C ARG A 360 6.88 6.83 -26.86
N LEU A 361 7.73 6.51 -25.88
CA LEU A 361 8.04 7.30 -24.69
C LEU A 361 8.57 8.71 -25.00
N VAL A 362 9.19 8.93 -26.16
CA VAL A 362 9.68 10.25 -26.59
C VAL A 362 8.66 11.07 -27.38
N THR A 363 7.49 10.51 -27.71
CA THR A 363 6.47 11.25 -28.46
C THR A 363 5.58 12.06 -27.53
N ALA A 364 5.33 13.33 -27.86
CA ALA A 364 4.46 14.22 -27.08
C ALA A 364 3.05 13.63 -26.89
N ARG A 365 2.50 12.98 -27.93
CA ARG A 365 1.19 12.32 -27.87
C ARG A 365 1.15 11.23 -26.80
N HIS A 366 2.15 10.36 -26.75
CA HIS A 366 2.17 9.28 -25.77
C HIS A 366 2.44 9.80 -24.36
N GLN A 367 3.36 10.75 -24.20
CA GLN A 367 3.63 11.38 -22.90
C GLN A 367 2.38 12.07 -22.33
N GLN A 368 1.62 12.77 -23.18
CA GLN A 368 0.33 13.37 -22.80
C GLN A 368 -0.68 12.29 -22.39
N ALA A 369 -0.82 11.21 -23.19
CA ALA A 369 -1.73 10.11 -22.87
C ALA A 369 -1.38 9.41 -21.55
N VAL A 370 -0.09 9.22 -21.26
CA VAL A 370 0.37 8.69 -19.98
C VAL A 370 0.05 9.66 -18.84
N ALA A 371 0.36 10.95 -18.98
CA ALA A 371 0.04 11.96 -17.98
C ALA A 371 -1.46 12.04 -17.66
N ASP A 372 -2.32 11.96 -18.68
CA ASP A 372 -3.76 11.91 -18.52
C ASP A 372 -4.21 10.61 -17.84
N GLY A 373 -3.65 9.45 -18.22
CA GLY A 373 -3.92 8.16 -17.57
C GLY A 373 -3.51 8.14 -16.09
N LEU A 374 -2.36 8.73 -15.75
CA LEU A 374 -1.92 8.91 -14.36
C LEU A 374 -2.93 9.78 -13.59
N PHE A 375 -3.31 10.93 -14.16
CA PHE A 375 -4.30 11.82 -13.57
C PHE A 375 -5.64 11.12 -13.32
N GLU A 376 -6.14 10.36 -14.31
CA GLU A 376 -7.41 9.63 -14.17
C GLU A 376 -7.35 8.58 -13.05
N GLY A 377 -6.22 7.86 -12.94
CA GLY A 377 -6.00 6.92 -11.85
C GLY A 377 -6.01 7.59 -10.47
N LEU A 378 -5.36 8.74 -10.34
CA LEU A 378 -5.35 9.54 -9.11
C LEU A 378 -6.75 10.07 -8.77
N ARG A 379 -7.45 10.66 -9.76
CA ARG A 379 -8.80 11.18 -9.60
C ARG A 379 -9.78 10.09 -9.14
N ASN A 380 -9.74 8.93 -9.80
CA ASN A 380 -10.60 7.79 -9.46
C ASN A 380 -10.34 7.27 -8.05
N TYR A 381 -9.08 7.27 -7.59
CA TYR A 381 -8.74 6.90 -6.23
C TYR A 381 -9.30 7.89 -5.21
N PHE A 382 -9.04 9.19 -5.40
CA PHE A 382 -9.47 10.22 -4.45
C PHE A 382 -10.97 10.51 -4.46
N GLN A 383 -11.69 10.21 -5.54
CA GLN A 383 -13.15 10.22 -5.53
C GLN A 383 -13.73 9.14 -4.62
N LYS A 384 -13.06 7.98 -4.51
CA LYS A 384 -13.47 6.87 -3.64
C LYS A 384 -12.96 7.04 -2.20
N ASN A 385 -11.78 7.65 -2.05
CA ASN A 385 -11.08 7.81 -0.77
C ASN A 385 -10.65 9.27 -0.56
N PRO A 386 -11.58 10.24 -0.53
CA PRO A 386 -11.18 11.64 -0.36
C PRO A 386 -10.66 11.88 1.06
N PRO A 387 -9.56 12.64 1.25
CA PRO A 387 -9.19 13.11 2.57
C PRO A 387 -10.35 13.93 3.16
N ILE A 388 -10.74 13.64 4.40
CA ILE A 388 -11.95 14.21 5.02
C ILE A 388 -11.95 15.73 4.94
N ASN A 389 -10.83 16.39 5.20
CA ASN A 389 -10.72 17.84 5.17
C ASN A 389 -10.59 18.47 3.77
N SER A 390 -10.58 17.67 2.69
CA SER A 390 -10.36 18.15 1.32
C SER A 390 -11.64 18.67 0.65
N TYR A 391 -11.49 19.43 -0.44
CA TYR A 391 -12.62 19.83 -1.29
C TYR A 391 -13.43 18.62 -1.77
N MET A 392 -12.78 17.52 -2.15
CA MET A 392 -13.47 16.30 -2.56
C MET A 392 -14.23 15.64 -1.41
N GLY A 393 -13.67 15.65 -0.20
CA GLY A 393 -14.36 15.19 1.01
C GLY A 393 -15.65 15.96 1.24
N TRP A 394 -15.58 17.29 1.16
CA TRP A 394 -16.76 18.14 1.24
C TRP A 394 -17.80 17.83 0.15
N VAL A 395 -17.38 17.66 -1.10
CA VAL A 395 -18.31 17.31 -2.19
C VAL A 395 -18.99 15.97 -1.92
N GLN A 396 -18.26 15.00 -1.39
CA GLN A 396 -18.81 13.69 -1.03
C GLN A 396 -19.84 13.80 0.11
N ASP A 397 -19.54 14.58 1.14
CA ASP A 397 -20.47 14.83 2.25
C ASP A 397 -21.75 15.51 1.78
N GLN A 398 -21.65 16.49 0.87
CA GLN A 398 -22.82 17.16 0.29
C GLN A 398 -23.68 16.22 -0.55
N LYS A 399 -23.09 15.25 -1.25
CA LYS A 399 -23.84 14.22 -1.99
C LYS A 399 -24.57 13.28 -1.04
N ASN A 400 -23.88 12.82 0.00
CA ASN A 400 -24.44 11.92 1.00
C ASN A 400 -25.57 12.58 1.81
N ALA A 401 -25.52 13.89 2.03
CA ALA A 401 -26.59 14.63 2.71
C ALA A 401 -27.84 14.87 1.84
N ARG A 402 -27.75 14.65 0.53
CA ARG A 402 -28.87 14.82 -0.43
C ARG A 402 -29.49 13.50 -0.89
N ALA A 403 -28.85 12.38 -0.59
CA ALA A 403 -29.33 11.02 -0.84
C ALA A 403 -30.08 10.52 0.39
#